data_AF-A0A4V6E1R5-F1
#
_entry.id   AF-A0A4V6E1R5-F1
#
_cell.length_a   1.000
_cell.length_b   1.000
_cell.length_c   1.000
_cell.angle_alpha   90.00
_cell.angle_beta   90.00
_cell.angle_gamma   90.00
#
_symmetry.space_group_name_H-M   'P 1'
#
loop_
_entity.id
_entity.type
_entity.pdbx_description
1 polymer ?
#
loop_
_entity_poly.entity_id
_entity_poly.type
_entity_poly.pdbx_seq_one_letter_code
_entity_poly.pdbx_strand_id
1 'polypeptide(L)' 'EGRITDRDITPPESALKDAVELLETAERPVIVVGHGARFEMDGIVDLAERFDCPVLTTFKAKGQIPDSHPLAG' A
#
# COMPACT_ATOMS: atom_id res chain seq x y z
N GLU A 1 -6.79 -27.83 -3.42
CA GLU A 1 -5.33 -27.64 -3.26
C GLU A 1 -4.96 -26.15 -3.40
N GLY A 2 -3.70 -25.75 -3.13
CA GLY A 2 -3.18 -24.43 -3.53
C GLY A 2 -2.84 -23.41 -2.43
N ARG A 3 -2.86 -23.78 -1.14
CA ARG A 3 -2.48 -22.88 -0.02
C ARG A 3 -1.02 -23.04 0.43
N ILE A 4 -0.12 -23.41 -0.46
CA ILE A 4 1.31 -23.44 -0.13
C ILE A 4 1.88 -22.12 -0.62
N THR A 5 2.09 -21.20 0.32
CA THR A 5 2.79 -19.94 0.07
C THR A 5 4.21 -20.27 -0.37
N ASP A 6 4.64 -19.62 -1.45
CA ASP A 6 6.02 -19.71 -1.93
C ASP A 6 6.99 -19.33 -0.80
N ARG A 7 8.12 -20.02 -0.70
CA ARG A 7 9.09 -19.84 0.39
C ARG A 7 10.12 -18.75 0.11
N ASP A 8 10.05 -18.12 -1.05
CA ASP A 8 10.88 -16.96 -1.33
C ASP A 8 10.56 -15.81 -0.37
N ILE A 9 11.62 -15.17 0.12
CA ILE A 9 11.55 -14.04 1.06
C ILE A 9 11.16 -12.73 0.39
N THR A 10 10.95 -12.76 -0.93
CA THR A 10 10.56 -11.62 -1.77
C THR A 10 9.37 -12.04 -2.63
N PRO A 11 8.40 -11.14 -2.90
CA PRO A 11 7.32 -11.43 -3.83
C PRO A 11 7.85 -11.87 -5.21
N PRO A 12 7.24 -12.87 -5.86
CA PRO A 12 7.57 -13.22 -7.24
C PRO A 12 7.45 -12.02 -8.18
N GLU A 13 8.36 -11.91 -9.16
CA GLU A 13 8.38 -10.79 -10.11
C GLU A 13 7.05 -10.63 -10.88
N SER A 14 6.40 -11.75 -11.23
CA SER A 14 5.09 -11.74 -11.89
C SER A 14 4.02 -11.09 -11.02
N ALA A 15 3.99 -11.39 -9.71
CA ALA A 15 3.02 -10.79 -8.79
C ALA A 15 3.23 -9.27 -8.64
N LEU A 16 4.49 -8.82 -8.66
CA LEU A 16 4.80 -7.39 -8.66
C LEU A 16 4.32 -6.71 -9.94
N LYS A 17 4.55 -7.34 -11.11
CA LYS A 17 4.11 -6.82 -12.39
C LYS A 17 2.58 -6.69 -12.46
N ASP A 18 1.87 -7.73 -12.02
CA ASP A 18 0.40 -7.72 -11.98
C ASP A 18 -0.13 -6.61 -11.07
N ALA A 19 0.51 -6.38 -9.91
CA ALA A 19 0.14 -5.30 -9.00
C ALA A 19 0.35 -3.91 -9.62
N VAL A 20 1.44 -3.70 -10.36
CA VAL A 20 1.69 -2.44 -11.06
C VAL A 20 0.64 -2.18 -12.13
N GLU A 21 0.30 -3.18 -12.96
CA GLU A 21 -0.72 -3.03 -14.01
C GLU A 21 -2.10 -2.71 -13.42
N LEU A 22 -2.45 -3.31 -12.28
CA LEU A 22 -3.68 -3.00 -11.55
C LEU A 22 -3.69 -1.56 -11.02
N LEU A 23 -2.57 -1.06 -10.50
CA LEU A 23 -2.47 0.31 -10.01
C LEU A 23 -2.53 1.34 -11.16
N GLU A 24 -1.87 1.06 -12.28
CA GLU A 24 -1.85 1.95 -13.46
C GLU A 24 -3.22 2.10 -14.13
N THR A 25 -4.08 1.07 -14.02
CA THR A 25 -5.42 1.07 -14.62
C THR A 25 -6.54 1.42 -13.64
N ALA A 26 -6.22 1.65 -12.36
CA ALA A 26 -7.20 1.96 -11.33
C ALA A 26 -7.75 3.38 -11.49
N GLU A 27 -9.07 3.51 -11.63
CA GLU A 27 -9.72 4.83 -11.72
C GLU A 27 -9.85 5.55 -10.37
N ARG A 28 -9.94 4.79 -9.27
CA ARG A 28 -10.19 5.31 -7.91
C ARG A 28 -9.41 4.52 -6.84
N PRO A 29 -8.07 4.50 -6.90
CA PRO A 29 -7.26 3.75 -5.95
C PRO A 29 -7.36 4.33 -4.54
N VAL A 30 -7.17 3.46 -3.54
CA VAL A 30 -7.07 3.83 -2.12
C VAL A 30 -6.02 2.92 -1.48
N ILE A 31 -5.15 3.48 -0.64
CA ILE A 31 -4.17 2.71 0.12
C ILE A 31 -4.70 2.50 1.53
N VAL A 32 -4.75 1.24 1.99
CA VAL A 32 -5.15 0.90 3.37
C VAL A 32 -3.94 0.38 4.14
N VAL A 33 -3.49 1.14 5.14
CA VAL A 33 -2.26 0.89 5.89
C VAL A 33 -2.54 0.13 7.19
N GLY A 34 -1.87 -1.01 7.34
CA GLY A 34 -1.81 -1.79 8.58
C GLY A 34 -0.60 -1.43 9.44
N HIS A 35 -0.63 -1.82 10.73
CA HIS A 35 0.48 -1.57 11.67
C HIS A 35 1.85 -2.11 11.20
N GLY A 36 1.85 -3.11 10.33
CA GLY A 36 3.07 -3.72 9.78
C GLY A 36 3.93 -2.74 8.97
N ALA A 37 3.33 -1.72 8.37
CA ALA A 37 4.02 -0.80 7.48
C ALA A 37 4.65 0.42 8.18
N ARG A 38 4.65 0.46 9.52
CA ARG A 38 5.09 1.61 10.33
C ARG A 38 6.50 2.13 10.04
N PHE A 39 7.35 1.32 9.42
CA PHE A 39 8.74 1.67 9.11
C PHE A 39 8.92 2.07 7.64
N GLU A 40 7.89 1.92 6.81
CA GLU A 40 7.93 2.14 5.36
C GLU A 40 6.91 3.22 4.96
N MET A 41 6.53 4.10 5.89
CA MET A 41 5.50 5.11 5.66
C MET A 41 5.94 6.14 4.62
N ASP A 42 7.22 6.50 4.57
CA ASP A 42 7.74 7.45 3.57
C ASP A 42 7.48 6.93 2.15
N GLY A 43 7.81 5.66 1.88
CA GLY A 43 7.53 5.04 0.58
C GLY A 43 6.05 4.89 0.27
N ILE A 44 5.20 4.71 1.30
CA ILE A 44 3.74 4.69 1.13
C ILE A 44 3.21 6.08 0.75
N VAL A 45 3.71 7.13 1.39
CA VAL A 45 3.32 8.51 1.08
C VAL A 45 3.77 8.88 -0.32
N ASP A 46 5.01 8.55 -0.71
CA ASP A 46 5.51 8.79 -2.07
C ASP A 46 4.64 8.07 -3.13
N LEU A 47 4.23 6.83 -2.85
CA LEU A 47 3.32 6.09 -3.71
C LEU A 47 1.94 6.75 -3.77
N ALA A 48 1.41 7.17 -2.62
CA ALA A 48 0.11 7.81 -2.53
C ALA A 48 0.06 9.12 -3.33
N GLU A 49 1.12 9.93 -3.25
CA GLU A 49 1.28 11.17 -4.00
C GLU A 49 1.38 10.92 -5.50
N ARG A 50 2.11 9.88 -5.91
CA ARG A 50 2.26 9.54 -7.33
C ARG A 50 0.95 9.14 -8.00
N PHE A 51 0.05 8.51 -7.26
CA PHE A 51 -1.27 8.08 -7.74
C PHE A 51 -2.41 9.02 -7.32
N ASP A 52 -2.09 10.16 -6.68
CA ASP A 52 -3.06 11.12 -6.10
C ASP A 52 -4.20 10.41 -5.34
N CYS A 53 -3.81 9.48 -4.46
CA CYS A 53 -4.75 8.58 -3.80
C CYS A 53 -4.74 8.73 -2.27
N PRO A 54 -5.90 8.58 -1.61
CA PRO A 54 -5.98 8.72 -0.17
C PRO A 54 -5.39 7.50 0.56
N VAL A 55 -4.83 7.77 1.74
CA VAL A 55 -4.24 6.79 2.65
C VAL A 55 -5.14 6.66 3.88
N LEU A 56 -5.73 5.49 4.04
CA LEU A 56 -6.53 5.12 5.20
C LEU A 56 -5.70 4.28 6.16
N THR A 57 -5.87 4.49 7.47
CA THR A 57 -5.20 3.66 8.47
C THR A 57 -6.17 2.69 9.14
N THR A 58 -5.74 1.45 9.34
CA THR A 58 -6.43 0.54 10.26
C THR A 58 -6.35 1.08 11.70
N PHE A 59 -7.18 0.57 12.59
CA PHE A 59 -7.16 0.98 14.01
C PHE A 59 -5.76 0.90 14.65
N LYS A 60 -4.98 -0.14 14.33
CA LYS A 60 -3.62 -0.32 14.87
C LYS A 60 -2.56 0.53 14.18
N ALA A 61 -2.89 1.18 13.07
CA ALA A 61 -2.01 2.06 12.31
C ALA A 61 -2.36 3.55 12.45
N LYS A 62 -3.31 3.90 13.32
CA LYS A 62 -3.71 5.28 13.53
C LYS A 62 -2.51 6.15 13.88
N GLY A 63 -2.40 7.31 13.23
CA GLY A 63 -1.30 8.25 13.42
C GLY A 63 -0.01 7.93 12.66
N GLN A 64 0.01 6.88 11.83
CA GLN A 64 1.14 6.61 10.93
C GLN A 64 1.27 7.63 9.79
N ILE A 65 0.16 8.29 9.44
CA ILE A 65 0.14 9.49 8.61
C ILE A 65 -0.47 10.63 9.45
N PRO A 66 0.07 11.86 9.42
CA PRO A 66 -0.53 12.98 10.15
C PRO A 66 -1.94 13.30 9.61
N ASP A 67 -2.90 13.56 10.50
CA ASP A 67 -4.27 13.96 10.11
C ASP A 67 -4.30 15.27 9.31
N SER A 68 -3.24 16.08 9.38
CA SER A 68 -3.08 17.31 8.59
C SER A 68 -2.57 17.07 7.16
N HIS A 69 -2.19 15.83 6.82
CA HIS A 69 -1.68 15.50 5.49
C HIS A 69 -2.82 15.56 4.46
N PRO A 70 -2.62 16.17 3.27
CA PRO A 70 -3.69 16.32 2.27
C PRO A 70 -4.27 14.98 1.79
N LEU A 71 -3.45 13.92 1.81
CA LEU A 71 -3.85 12.57 1.43
C LEU A 71 -4.30 11.69 2.62
N ALA A 72 -4.35 12.21 3.84
CA ALA A 72 -4.92 11.46 4.96
C ALA A 72 -6.45 11.38 4.80
N GLY A 73 -6.98 10.16 4.71
CA GLY A 73 -8.42 9.89 4.57
C GLY A 73 -9.07 9.28 5.81
#